data_AF-A0A351FCQ1-F1
#
_entry.id   AF-A0A351FCQ1-F1
#
_cell.length_a   1.000
_cell.length_b   1.000
_cell.length_c   1.000
_cell.angle_alpha   90.00
_cell.angle_beta   90.00
_cell.angle_gamma   90.00
#
_symmetry.space_group_name_H-M   'P 1'
#
loop_
_entity.id
_entity.type
_entity.pdbx_description
1 polymer ?
#
loop_
_entity_poly.entity_id
_entity_poly.type
_entity_poly.pdbx_seq_one_letter_code
_entity_poly.pdbx_strand_id
1 'polypeptide(L)'
;MDEDSVHLSDSEEARASITRLLKAIEGWASKESQKNELELTAFGAALASGIISFHDFTSKDCRTCQPLIGAIARAKQHLEKEHKKFDSEIDKMHIKFAQEMEELDLKIIRDRKEFKQYLISLIYAEEYNKLRLSVSNIFETLDAKSRYEDAPS
;
A
#
# COMPACT_ATOMS: atom_id res chain seq x y z
N MET A 1 -63.77 16.11 -3.99
CA MET A 1 -63.34 16.44 -2.61
C MET A 1 -63.30 15.13 -1.88
N ASP A 2 -62.15 14.47 -1.88
CA ASP A 2 -61.86 13.29 -1.04
C ASP A 2 -60.85 13.73 0.01
N GLU A 3 -61.28 14.63 0.91
CA GLU A 3 -60.42 15.25 1.92
C GLU A 3 -60.37 14.48 3.25
N ASP A 4 -61.11 13.37 3.37
CA ASP A 4 -61.25 12.59 4.62
C ASP A 4 -60.73 11.14 4.51
N SER A 5 -59.67 10.86 3.74
CA SER A 5 -59.02 9.55 3.82
C SER A 5 -58.07 9.51 5.02
N VAL A 6 -58.53 8.97 6.14
CA VAL A 6 -57.67 8.67 7.29
C VAL A 6 -56.67 7.60 6.88
N HIS A 7 -55.40 7.98 6.72
CA HIS A 7 -54.33 7.02 6.44
C HIS A 7 -53.93 6.29 7.73
N LEU A 8 -53.95 4.95 7.70
CA LEU A 8 -53.51 4.12 8.82
C LEU A 8 -52.07 4.44 9.27
N SER A 9 -51.22 4.94 8.37
CA SER A 9 -49.86 5.38 8.68
C SER A 9 -49.81 6.60 9.61
N ASP A 10 -50.86 7.40 9.64
CA ASP A 10 -50.97 8.60 10.48
C ASP A 10 -51.64 8.33 11.83
N SER A 11 -52.06 7.09 12.08
CA SER A 11 -52.69 6.71 13.35
C SER A 11 -51.74 6.89 14.53
N GLU A 12 -52.30 7.10 15.72
CA GLU A 12 -51.51 7.24 16.94
C GLU A 12 -50.72 5.96 17.25
N GLU A 13 -51.28 4.79 16.96
CA GLU A 13 -50.64 3.49 17.14
C GLU A 13 -49.45 3.30 16.19
N ALA A 14 -49.56 3.76 14.94
CA ALA A 14 -48.46 3.74 13.98
C ALA A 14 -47.31 4.64 14.45
N ARG A 15 -47.61 5.88 14.87
CA ARG A 15 -46.63 6.82 15.42
C ARG A 15 -45.97 6.31 16.70
N ALA A 16 -46.74 5.68 17.60
CA ALA A 16 -46.21 5.06 18.81
C ALA A 16 -45.29 3.87 18.50
N SER A 17 -45.60 3.10 17.45
CA SER A 17 -44.77 1.99 17.00
C SER A 17 -43.45 2.47 16.40
N ILE A 18 -43.47 3.52 15.57
CA ILE A 18 -42.26 4.18 15.07
C ILE A 18 -41.40 4.71 16.23
N THR A 19 -42.01 5.38 17.20
CA THR A 19 -41.29 5.91 18.37
C THR A 19 -40.57 4.81 19.16
N ARG A 20 -41.21 3.66 19.37
CA ARG A 20 -40.58 2.51 20.04
C ARG A 20 -39.43 1.94 19.23
N LEU A 21 -39.57 1.85 17.90
CA LEU A 21 -38.48 1.42 17.02
C LEU A 21 -37.27 2.35 17.11
N LEU A 22 -37.49 3.68 17.07
CA LEU A 22 -36.41 4.67 17.22
C LEU A 22 -35.67 4.50 18.54
N LYS A 23 -36.39 4.22 19.64
CA LYS A 23 -35.76 3.94 20.94
C LYS A 23 -35.00 2.62 20.97
N ALA A 24 -35.47 1.59 20.28
CA ALA A 24 -34.72 0.35 20.14
C ALA A 24 -33.40 0.57 19.36
N ILE A 25 -33.45 1.36 18.29
CA ILE A 25 -32.27 1.74 17.49
C ILE A 25 -31.29 2.57 18.33
N GLU A 26 -31.77 3.56 19.08
CA GLU A 26 -30.95 4.36 20.01
C GLU A 26 -30.24 3.48 21.04
N GLY A 27 -30.96 2.55 21.67
CA GLY A 27 -30.42 1.64 22.67
C GLY A 27 -29.39 0.66 22.09
N TRP A 28 -29.63 0.15 20.88
CA TRP A 28 -28.68 -0.67 20.14
C TRP A 28 -27.40 0.12 19.83
N ALA A 29 -27.52 1.28 19.18
CA ALA A 29 -26.38 2.11 18.80
C ALA A 29 -25.55 2.54 20.03
N SER A 30 -26.21 2.90 21.13
CA SER A 30 -25.54 3.26 22.37
C SER A 30 -24.67 2.12 22.91
N LYS A 31 -25.15 0.88 22.88
CA LYS A 31 -24.39 -0.30 23.33
C LYS A 31 -23.21 -0.58 22.40
N GLU A 32 -23.44 -0.60 21.10
CA GLU A 32 -22.38 -0.87 20.11
C GLU A 32 -21.27 0.18 20.15
N SER A 33 -21.62 1.46 20.36
CA SER A 33 -20.65 2.56 20.42
C SER A 33 -19.72 2.57 21.64
N GLN A 34 -19.98 1.71 22.63
CA GLN A 34 -19.18 1.58 23.84
C GLN A 34 -18.25 0.35 23.83
N LYS A 35 -18.26 -0.43 22.75
CA LYS A 35 -17.42 -1.62 22.60
C LYS A 35 -15.98 -1.25 22.23
N ASN A 36 -15.12 -2.26 22.14
CA ASN A 36 -13.72 -2.07 21.77
C ASN A 36 -13.56 -1.59 20.31
N GLU A 37 -12.34 -1.19 19.93
CA GLU A 37 -12.05 -0.60 18.61
C GLU A 37 -12.45 -1.49 17.42
N LEU A 38 -12.26 -2.81 17.50
CA LEU A 38 -12.61 -3.74 16.42
C LEU A 38 -14.13 -3.83 16.24
N GLU A 39 -14.85 -3.94 17.35
CA GLU A 39 -16.31 -3.94 17.35
C GLU A 39 -16.89 -2.59 16.93
N LEU A 40 -16.20 -1.48 17.24
CA LEU A 40 -16.61 -0.15 16.80
C LEU A 40 -16.47 0.04 15.28
N THR A 41 -15.46 -0.61 14.67
CA THR A 41 -15.35 -0.72 13.20
C THR A 41 -16.50 -1.54 12.63
N ALA A 42 -16.85 -2.68 13.24
CA ALA A 42 -17.98 -3.50 12.83
C ALA A 42 -19.32 -2.74 12.96
N PHE A 43 -19.49 -1.95 14.01
CA PHE A 43 -20.62 -1.05 14.18
C PHE A 43 -20.68 0.00 13.06
N GLY A 44 -19.55 0.62 12.72
CA GLY A 44 -19.45 1.51 11.56
C GLY A 44 -19.90 0.87 10.24
N ALA A 45 -19.48 -0.38 10.00
CA ALA A 45 -19.91 -1.14 8.82
C ALA A 45 -21.41 -1.44 8.85
N ALA A 46 -21.98 -1.79 10.01
CA ALA A 46 -23.41 -2.01 10.18
C ALA A 46 -24.22 -0.74 9.91
N LEU A 47 -23.75 0.43 10.37
CA LEU A 47 -24.38 1.72 10.06
C LEU A 47 -24.37 2.01 8.55
N ALA A 48 -23.27 1.69 7.86
CA ALA A 48 -23.12 1.91 6.42
C ALA A 48 -23.89 0.90 5.54
N SER A 49 -24.36 -0.21 6.11
CA SER A 49 -25.04 -1.28 5.36
C SER A 49 -26.40 -0.89 4.76
N GLY A 50 -26.96 0.25 5.18
CA GLY A 50 -28.26 0.73 4.69
C GLY A 50 -29.47 0.00 5.28
N ILE A 51 -29.29 -0.88 6.28
CA ILE A 51 -30.40 -1.56 6.97
C ILE A 51 -31.35 -0.54 7.64
N ILE A 52 -30.79 0.54 8.18
CA ILE A 52 -31.56 1.62 8.78
C ILE A 52 -31.47 2.84 7.88
N SER A 53 -32.63 3.25 7.39
CA SER A 53 -32.80 4.44 6.57
C SER A 53 -32.81 5.71 7.45
N PHE A 54 -31.63 6.18 7.86
CA PHE A 54 -31.53 7.36 8.73
C PHE A 54 -32.02 8.65 8.04
N HIS A 55 -32.18 8.68 6.72
CA HIS A 55 -32.72 9.83 6.00
C HIS A 55 -34.23 10.03 6.22
N ASP A 56 -34.94 8.97 6.61
CA ASP A 56 -36.37 9.03 6.91
C ASP A 56 -36.65 9.54 8.33
N PHE A 57 -35.60 9.80 9.13
CA PHE A 57 -35.75 10.32 10.48
C PHE A 57 -36.13 11.79 10.43
N THR A 58 -37.22 12.16 11.08
CA THR A 58 -37.65 13.56 11.11
C THR A 58 -36.73 14.40 12.00
N SER A 59 -36.76 15.72 11.83
CA SER A 59 -36.04 16.63 12.73
C SER A 59 -36.48 16.53 14.19
N LYS A 60 -37.70 16.04 14.45
CA LYS A 60 -38.18 15.77 15.82
C LYS A 60 -37.52 14.50 16.39
N ASP A 61 -37.37 13.47 15.57
CA ASP A 61 -36.73 12.21 15.96
C ASP A 61 -35.25 12.45 16.30
N CYS A 62 -34.54 13.21 15.48
CA CYS A 62 -33.15 13.58 15.75
C CYS A 62 -32.98 14.38 17.04
N ARG A 63 -33.91 15.30 17.35
CA ARG A 63 -33.88 16.07 18.61
C ARG A 63 -34.16 15.20 19.84
N THR A 64 -35.01 14.19 19.71
CA THR A 64 -35.37 13.29 20.81
C THR A 64 -34.40 12.13 20.98
N CYS A 65 -33.60 11.83 19.96
CA CYS A 65 -32.61 10.76 19.94
C CYS A 65 -31.15 11.28 19.96
N GLN A 66 -30.85 12.24 20.85
CA GLN A 66 -29.47 12.75 21.02
C GLN A 66 -28.44 11.65 21.34
N PRO A 67 -28.73 10.61 22.15
CA PRO A 67 -27.78 9.52 22.39
C PRO A 67 -27.40 8.76 21.12
N LEU A 68 -28.34 8.58 20.18
CA LEU A 68 -28.06 7.97 18.87
C LEU A 68 -27.05 8.77 18.07
N ILE A 69 -27.19 10.10 18.04
CA ILE A 69 -26.25 11.01 17.38
C ILE A 69 -24.86 10.88 18.03
N GLY A 70 -24.80 10.84 19.36
CA GLY A 70 -23.54 10.64 20.10
C GLY A 70 -22.86 9.31 19.79
N ALA A 71 -23.64 8.23 19.69
CA ALA A 71 -23.14 6.89 19.32
C ALA A 71 -22.55 6.87 17.91
N ILE A 72 -23.25 7.44 16.93
CA ILE A 72 -22.78 7.55 15.54
C ILE A 72 -21.55 8.46 15.45
N ALA A 73 -21.51 9.56 16.20
CA ALA A 73 -20.36 10.46 16.25
C ALA A 73 -19.09 9.77 16.76
N ARG A 74 -19.20 8.90 17.77
CA ARG A 74 -18.07 8.07 18.25
C ARG A 74 -17.54 7.14 17.17
N ALA A 75 -18.44 6.45 16.47
CA ALA A 75 -18.06 5.58 15.35
C ALA A 75 -17.36 6.39 14.23
N LYS A 76 -17.90 7.56 13.86
CA LYS A 76 -17.27 8.48 12.90
C LYS A 76 -15.86 8.88 13.32
N GLN A 77 -15.68 9.31 14.57
CA GLN A 77 -14.37 9.73 15.08
C GLN A 77 -13.35 8.58 15.06
N HIS A 78 -13.78 7.37 15.42
CA HIS A 78 -12.95 6.16 15.35
C HIS A 78 -12.52 5.85 13.91
N LEU A 79 -13.46 5.85 12.96
CA LEU A 79 -13.16 5.58 11.55
C LEU A 79 -12.24 6.64 10.95
N GLU A 80 -12.39 7.92 11.32
CA GLU A 80 -11.49 8.99 10.90
C GLU A 80 -10.06 8.81 11.45
N LYS A 81 -9.94 8.35 12.71
CA LYS A 81 -8.64 8.04 13.33
C LYS A 81 -7.95 6.88 12.60
N GLU A 82 -8.66 5.77 12.37
CA GLU A 82 -8.11 4.62 11.67
C GLU A 82 -7.76 4.95 10.21
N HIS A 83 -8.59 5.72 9.51
CA HIS A 83 -8.29 6.19 8.16
C HIS A 83 -6.97 6.96 8.12
N LYS A 84 -6.79 7.98 8.98
CA LYS A 84 -5.54 8.75 9.04
C LYS A 84 -4.33 7.89 9.38
N LYS A 85 -4.50 6.89 10.26
CA LYS A 85 -3.45 5.95 10.60
C LYS A 85 -3.01 5.16 9.37
N PHE A 86 -3.94 4.53 8.65
CA PHE A 86 -3.61 3.76 7.45
C PHE A 86 -3.02 4.62 6.33
N ASP A 87 -3.56 5.83 6.12
CA ASP A 87 -3.01 6.81 5.17
C ASP A 87 -1.52 7.09 5.46
N SER A 88 -1.18 7.35 6.74
CA SER A 88 0.21 7.56 7.15
C SER A 88 1.11 6.31 7.03
N GLU A 89 0.54 5.12 7.16
CA GLU A 89 1.28 3.86 6.96
C GLU A 89 1.57 3.63 5.48
N ILE A 90 0.60 3.93 4.61
CA ILE A 90 0.74 3.90 3.16
C ILE A 90 1.84 4.85 2.69
N ASP A 91 1.87 6.10 3.18
CA ASP A 91 2.92 7.06 2.86
C ASP A 91 4.32 6.56 3.25
N LYS A 92 4.45 5.94 4.42
CA LYS A 92 5.73 5.34 4.85
C LYS A 92 6.16 4.20 3.94
N MET A 93 5.22 3.36 3.48
CA MET A 93 5.52 2.29 2.52
C MET A 93 5.93 2.87 1.17
N HIS A 94 5.27 3.91 0.68
CA HIS A 94 5.65 4.59 -0.56
C HIS A 94 7.10 5.11 -0.51
N ILE A 95 7.49 5.78 0.58
CA ILE A 95 8.86 6.28 0.75
C ILE A 95 9.87 5.12 0.75
N LYS A 96 9.58 4.04 1.49
CA LYS A 96 10.46 2.86 1.53
C LYS A 96 10.60 2.22 0.14
N PHE A 97 9.49 2.02 -0.57
CA PHE A 97 9.53 1.47 -1.92
C PHE A 97 10.31 2.36 -2.89
N ALA A 98 10.18 3.69 -2.79
CA ALA A 98 10.97 4.61 -3.60
C ALA A 98 12.48 4.46 -3.34
N GLN A 99 12.89 4.35 -2.07
CA GLN A 99 14.29 4.15 -1.68
C GLN A 99 14.85 2.79 -2.16
N GLU A 100 14.09 1.71 -1.97
CA GLU A 100 14.47 0.37 -2.41
C GLU A 100 14.60 0.28 -3.94
N MET A 101 13.70 0.95 -4.68
CA MET A 101 13.78 1.04 -6.14
C MET A 101 15.03 1.82 -6.59
N GLU A 102 15.34 2.95 -5.95
CA GLU A 102 16.54 3.74 -6.27
C GLU A 102 17.82 2.94 -6.02
N GLU A 103 17.91 2.20 -4.91
CA GLU A 103 19.05 1.34 -4.61
C GLU A 103 19.22 0.22 -5.66
N LEU A 104 18.11 -0.40 -6.08
CA LEU A 104 18.11 -1.42 -7.13
C LEU A 104 18.62 -0.86 -8.47
N ASP A 105 18.12 0.31 -8.88
CA ASP A 105 18.57 0.99 -10.10
C ASP A 105 20.07 1.30 -10.06
N LEU A 106 20.56 1.83 -8.93
CA LEU A 106 21.98 2.10 -8.73
C LEU A 106 22.84 0.83 -8.81
N LYS A 107 22.34 -0.29 -8.29
CA LYS A 107 23.02 -1.59 -8.38
C LYS A 107 23.09 -2.08 -9.83
N ILE A 108 21.98 -2.03 -10.58
CA ILE A 108 21.96 -2.42 -12.00
C ILE A 108 22.95 -1.60 -12.82
N ILE A 109 23.01 -0.28 -12.60
CA ILE A 109 23.97 0.59 -13.29
C ILE A 109 25.42 0.21 -12.96
N ARG A 110 25.71 -0.10 -11.69
CA ARG A 110 27.04 -0.51 -11.22
C ARG A 110 27.46 -1.84 -11.84
N ASP A 111 26.61 -2.85 -11.75
CA ASP A 111 26.86 -4.20 -12.28
C ASP A 111 27.12 -4.14 -13.80
N ARG A 112 26.38 -3.29 -14.53
CA ARG A 112 26.61 -3.05 -15.96
C ARG A 112 28.00 -2.44 -16.25
N LYS A 113 28.48 -1.51 -15.40
CA LYS A 113 29.81 -0.92 -15.53
C LYS A 113 30.91 -1.95 -15.23
N GLU A 114 30.75 -2.72 -14.16
CA GLU A 114 31.70 -3.77 -13.77
C GLU A 114 31.80 -4.86 -14.84
N PHE A 115 30.68 -5.27 -15.43
CA PHE A 115 30.67 -6.23 -16.53
C PHE A 115 31.41 -5.71 -17.77
N LYS A 116 31.23 -4.41 -18.12
CA LYS A 116 32.00 -3.79 -19.21
C LYS A 116 33.50 -3.78 -18.92
N GLN A 117 33.90 -3.48 -17.67
CA GLN A 117 35.29 -3.52 -17.24
C GLN A 117 35.87 -4.94 -17.39
N TYR A 118 35.12 -5.96 -16.96
CA TYR A 118 35.48 -7.36 -17.09
C TYR A 118 35.72 -7.77 -18.56
N LEU A 119 34.84 -7.40 -19.48
CA LEU A 119 35.02 -7.68 -20.91
C LEU A 119 36.29 -7.03 -21.48
N ILE A 120 36.60 -5.80 -21.09
CA ILE A 120 37.83 -5.12 -21.52
C ILE A 120 39.05 -5.87 -21.01
N SER A 121 39.06 -6.27 -19.73
CA SER A 121 40.15 -7.06 -19.15
C SER A 121 40.34 -8.41 -19.84
N LEU A 122 39.26 -9.08 -20.25
CA LEU A 122 39.33 -10.32 -21.04
C LEU A 122 39.99 -10.11 -22.41
N ILE A 123 39.57 -9.08 -23.15
CA ILE A 123 40.15 -8.77 -24.47
C ILE A 123 41.64 -8.49 -24.32
N TYR A 124 42.03 -7.64 -23.36
CA TYR A 124 43.43 -7.34 -23.12
C TYR A 124 44.22 -8.58 -22.73
N ALA A 125 43.70 -9.45 -21.86
CA ALA A 125 44.37 -10.69 -21.50
C ALA A 125 44.64 -11.58 -22.73
N GLU A 126 43.69 -11.67 -23.66
CA GLU A 126 43.86 -12.41 -24.91
C GLU A 126 44.93 -11.77 -25.82
N GLU A 127 44.88 -10.45 -26.01
CA GLU A 127 45.87 -9.71 -26.80
C GLU A 127 47.28 -9.84 -26.22
N TYR A 128 47.42 -9.68 -24.90
CA TYR A 128 48.70 -9.88 -24.21
C TYR A 128 49.22 -11.30 -24.38
N ASN A 129 48.36 -12.33 -24.36
CA ASN A 129 48.81 -13.70 -24.57
C ASN A 129 49.28 -13.92 -26.02
N LYS A 130 48.57 -13.37 -27.02
CA LYS A 130 49.01 -13.39 -28.43
C LYS A 130 50.36 -12.69 -28.60
N LEU A 131 50.50 -11.49 -28.03
CA LEU A 131 51.74 -10.72 -28.08
C LEU A 131 52.88 -11.46 -27.38
N ARG A 132 52.64 -12.03 -26.19
CA ARG A 132 53.59 -12.84 -25.44
C ARG A 132 54.12 -14.00 -26.28
N LEU A 133 53.24 -14.78 -26.90
CA LEU A 133 53.62 -15.89 -27.78
C LEU A 133 54.46 -15.40 -28.96
N SER A 134 54.04 -14.32 -29.63
CA SER A 134 54.77 -13.75 -30.76
C SER A 134 56.17 -13.27 -30.35
N VAL A 135 56.30 -12.57 -29.22
CA VAL A 135 57.58 -12.05 -28.72
C VAL A 135 58.47 -13.19 -28.22
N SER A 136 57.92 -14.20 -27.54
CA SER A 136 58.66 -15.41 -27.15
C SER A 136 59.27 -16.12 -28.36
N ASN A 137 58.50 -16.32 -29.43
CA ASN A 137 59.01 -16.93 -30.66
C ASN A 137 60.16 -16.12 -31.29
N ILE A 138 60.03 -14.78 -31.32
CA ILE A 138 61.09 -13.89 -31.80
C ILE A 138 62.34 -14.04 -30.93
N PHE A 139 62.18 -14.00 -29.61
CA PHE A 139 63.29 -14.14 -28.66
C PHE A 139 64.01 -15.48 -28.82
N GLU A 140 63.28 -16.60 -28.84
CA GLU A 140 63.85 -17.93 -29.03
C GLU A 140 64.62 -18.06 -30.35
N THR A 141 64.10 -17.46 -31.42
CA THR A 141 64.78 -17.43 -32.73
C THR A 141 66.10 -16.66 -32.66
N LEU A 142 66.11 -15.50 -31.99
CA LEU A 142 67.31 -14.67 -31.84
C LEU A 142 68.35 -15.35 -30.93
N ASP A 143 67.91 -15.94 -29.81
CA ASP A 143 68.78 -16.66 -28.88
C ASP A 143 69.37 -17.93 -29.51
N ALA A 144 68.60 -18.67 -30.32
CA ALA A 144 69.15 -19.80 -31.06
C ALA A 144 70.23 -19.37 -32.07
N LYS A 145 70.02 -18.26 -32.77
CA LYS A 145 70.98 -17.73 -33.75
C LYS A 145 72.26 -17.22 -33.10
N SER A 146 72.18 -16.58 -31.92
CA SER A 146 73.37 -16.05 -31.24
C SER A 146 74.30 -17.15 -30.70
N ARG A 147 73.78 -18.36 -30.51
CA ARG A 147 74.52 -19.54 -30.03
C ARG A 147 75.13 -20.39 -31.14
N TYR A 148 74.80 -20.11 -32.41
CA TYR A 148 75.52 -20.70 -33.54
C TYR A 148 76.81 -19.91 -33.75
N GLU A 149 77.93 -20.44 -33.25
CA GLU A 149 79.26 -20.00 -33.70
C GLU A 149 79.42 -20.33 -35.20
N ASP A 150 79.97 -19.39 -35.96
CA ASP A 150 80.32 -19.59 -37.37
C ASP A 150 81.16 -20.87 -37.51
N ALA A 151 80.57 -21.91 -38.10
CA ALA A 151 81.32 -23.12 -38.44
C ALA A 151 82.46 -22.70 -39.40
N PRO A 152 83.73 -23.00 -39.06
CA PRO A 152 84.84 -22.55 -39.88
C PRO A 152 84.74 -23.19 -41.27
N SER A 153 84.68 -22.33 -42.29
CA SER A 153 84.89 -22.70 -43.70
C SER A 153 86.37 -22.70 -44.02
#